data_AF-A0A3G8JI55-F1
#
_entry.id   AF-A0A3G8JI55-F1
#
_cell.length_a   1.000
_cell.length_b   1.000
_cell.length_c   1.000
_cell.angle_alpha   90.00
_cell.angle_beta   90.00
_cell.angle_gamma   90.00
#
_symmetry.space_group_name_H-M   'P 1'
#
loop_
_entity.id
_entity.type
_entity.pdbx_description
1 polymer ?
#
loop_
_entity_poly.entity_id
_entity_poly.type
_entity_poly.pdbx_seq_one_letter_code
_entity_poly.pdbx_strand_id
1 'polypeptide(L)'
;MESGSSTPGHRRRPALIALVVVAAVACLALAYWQWDVYESSAGTAQNLGYALQWPAFALAVIWAYRRFVVLENNPDEQRKIAHDAKGATEIPAGILPDRPTTPSASSLRSTPSANEDSTLADYNRYLADLGRSYAADSGSASGAGPTSESTSESSSEDQRR
;
A
#
# COMPACT_ATOMS: atom_id res chain seq x y z
N MET A 1 45.85 34.89 -14.88
CA MET A 1 44.50 35.49 -14.81
C MET A 1 43.52 34.43 -14.36
N GLU A 2 42.65 34.83 -13.44
CA GLU A 2 41.82 34.05 -12.50
C GLU A 2 41.14 32.75 -12.97
N SER A 3 41.26 31.72 -12.11
CA SER A 3 40.19 31.09 -11.32
C SER A 3 38.80 30.88 -11.94
N GLY A 4 38.56 29.68 -12.47
CA GLY A 4 37.22 29.12 -12.63
C GLY A 4 36.87 28.17 -11.48
N SER A 5 36.49 28.70 -10.31
CA SER A 5 35.97 27.90 -9.19
C SER A 5 34.52 27.49 -9.45
N SER A 6 34.30 26.30 -9.99
CA SER A 6 32.97 25.69 -10.07
C SER A 6 32.50 25.29 -8.68
N THR A 7 31.55 26.04 -8.11
CA THR A 7 30.89 25.72 -6.83
C THR A 7 30.15 24.37 -6.91
N PRO A 8 30.47 23.38 -6.06
CA PRO A 8 29.76 22.11 -6.05
C PRO A 8 28.32 22.26 -5.51
N GLY A 9 27.40 21.50 -6.11
CA GLY A 9 25.97 21.78 -6.12
C GLY A 9 25.23 21.59 -4.79
N HIS A 10 24.70 22.69 -4.26
CA HIS A 10 23.72 22.72 -3.16
C HIS A 10 22.30 22.33 -3.58
N ARG A 11 22.09 21.88 -4.82
CA ARG A 11 20.75 21.80 -5.46
C ARG A 11 19.83 20.71 -4.92
N ARG A 12 20.37 19.67 -4.26
CA ARG A 12 19.56 18.56 -3.75
C ARG A 12 18.84 18.88 -2.43
N ARG A 13 19.45 19.73 -1.59
CA ARG A 13 18.90 20.15 -0.29
C ARG A 13 17.55 20.88 -0.40
N PRO A 14 17.40 21.94 -1.22
CA PRO A 14 16.11 22.63 -1.36
C PRO A 14 15.05 21.76 -2.03
N ALA A 15 15.43 20.85 -2.93
CA ALA A 15 14.50 19.92 -3.55
C ALA A 15 13.89 18.95 -2.53
N LEU A 16 14.70 18.42 -1.60
CA LEU A 16 14.20 17.58 -0.50
C LEU A 16 13.31 18.37 0.47
N ILE A 17 13.67 19.61 0.80
CA ILE A 17 12.83 20.49 1.64
C ILE A 17 11.47 20.72 0.95
N ALA A 18 11.49 21.09 -0.33
CA ALA A 18 10.27 21.32 -1.09
C ALA A 18 9.39 20.06 -1.14
N LEU A 19 9.99 18.89 -1.37
CA LEU A 19 9.27 17.62 -1.35
C LEU A 19 8.62 17.36 0.01
N VAL A 20 9.35 17.57 1.11
CA VAL A 20 8.84 17.38 2.48
C VAL A 20 7.69 18.34 2.79
N VAL A 21 7.82 19.61 2.41
CA VAL A 21 6.78 20.61 2.60
C VAL A 21 5.53 20.25 1.79
N VAL A 22 5.68 19.87 0.52
CA VAL A 22 4.56 19.43 -0.33
C VAL A 22 3.87 18.21 0.27
N ALA A 23 4.64 17.20 0.73
CA ALA A 23 4.09 16.01 1.36
C ALA A 23 3.34 16.34 2.68
N ALA A 24 3.89 17.23 3.50
CA ALA A 24 3.25 17.68 4.74
C ALA A 24 1.94 18.43 4.45
N VAL A 25 1.94 19.36 3.49
CA VAL A 25 0.73 20.10 3.08
C VAL A 25 -0.31 19.13 2.53
N ALA A 26 0.07 18.16 1.69
CA ALA A 26 -0.85 17.15 1.19
C ALA A 26 -1.49 16.31 2.32
N CYS A 27 -0.70 15.89 3.31
CA CYS A 27 -1.21 15.17 4.48
C CYS A 27 -2.18 16.04 5.29
N LEU A 28 -1.87 17.32 5.51
CA LEU A 28 -2.75 18.23 6.24
C LEU A 28 -4.03 18.56 5.48
N ALA A 29 -3.97 18.67 4.15
CA ALA A 29 -5.16 18.85 3.31
C ALA A 29 -6.09 17.62 3.39
N LEU A 30 -5.52 16.42 3.36
CA LEU A 30 -6.27 15.16 3.57
C LEU A 30 -6.87 15.08 4.98
N ALA A 31 -6.12 15.52 6.00
CA ALA A 31 -6.60 15.58 7.38
C ALA A 31 -7.78 16.54 7.52
N TYR A 32 -7.68 17.72 6.90
CA TYR A 32 -8.73 18.73 6.88
C TYR A 32 -9.99 18.21 6.18
N TRP A 33 -9.81 17.57 5.03
CA TRP A 33 -10.94 16.92 4.34
C TRP A 33 -11.58 15.81 5.21
N GLN A 34 -10.78 15.04 5.95
CA GLN A 34 -11.33 14.03 6.87
C GLN A 34 -12.00 14.60 8.10
N TRP A 35 -11.60 15.80 8.53
CA TRP A 35 -12.33 16.52 9.56
C TRP A 35 -13.77 16.83 9.11
N ASP A 36 -13.94 17.36 7.90
CA ASP A 36 -15.27 17.66 7.33
C ASP A 36 -16.14 16.41 7.19
N VAL A 37 -15.53 15.27 6.83
CA VAL A 37 -16.22 13.97 6.75
C VAL A 37 -16.64 13.49 8.14
N TYR A 38 -15.79 13.62 9.17
CA TYR A 38 -16.15 13.27 10.55
C TYR A 38 -17.33 14.11 11.06
N GLU A 39 -17.33 15.42 10.78
CA GLU A 39 -18.38 16.34 11.20
C GLU A 39 -19.72 16.03 10.52
N SER A 40 -19.68 15.60 9.25
CA SER A 40 -20.87 15.19 8.49
C SER A 40 -21.39 13.80 8.88
N SER A 41 -20.50 12.88 9.28
CA SER A 41 -20.83 11.47 9.55
C SER A 41 -21.27 11.18 10.99
N ALA A 42 -21.35 12.21 11.85
CA ALA A 42 -21.75 12.11 13.25
C ALA A 42 -21.17 10.87 13.99
N GLY A 43 -19.89 10.94 14.35
CA GLY A 43 -19.46 10.38 15.65
C GLY A 43 -18.71 9.05 15.72
N THR A 44 -18.22 8.47 14.62
CA THR A 44 -17.34 7.29 14.76
C THR A 44 -15.91 7.73 15.09
N ALA A 45 -15.41 7.36 16.28
CA ALA A 45 -14.05 7.63 16.75
C ALA A 45 -12.95 7.11 15.79
N GLN A 46 -13.27 6.11 14.96
CA GLN A 46 -12.39 5.59 13.91
C GLN A 46 -12.07 6.62 12.82
N ASN A 47 -13.04 7.44 12.40
CA ASN A 47 -12.82 8.50 11.39
C ASN A 47 -11.93 9.61 11.94
N LEU A 48 -12.09 9.93 13.23
CA LEU A 48 -11.21 10.85 13.94
C LEU A 48 -9.78 10.30 13.99
N GLY A 49 -9.64 8.99 14.23
CA GLY A 49 -8.36 8.30 14.16
C GLY A 49 -7.66 8.52 12.82
N TYR A 50 -8.38 8.38 11.70
CA TYR A 50 -7.83 8.66 10.37
C TYR A 50 -7.50 10.14 10.16
N ALA A 51 -8.36 11.05 10.62
CA ALA A 51 -8.09 12.49 10.56
C ALA A 51 -6.82 12.88 11.33
N LEU A 52 -6.53 12.21 12.46
CA LEU A 52 -5.33 12.42 13.27
C LEU A 52 -4.11 11.62 12.79
N GLN A 53 -4.33 10.51 12.07
CA GLN A 53 -3.26 9.71 11.47
C GLN A 53 -2.52 10.50 10.38
N TRP A 54 -3.24 11.28 9.56
CA TRP A 54 -2.61 12.09 8.50
C TRP A 54 -1.62 13.15 9.03
N PRO A 55 -1.94 13.94 10.08
CA PRO A 55 -0.98 14.80 10.76
C PRO A 55 0.21 14.05 11.37
N ALA A 56 -0.01 12.86 11.94
CA ALA A 56 1.07 12.05 12.48
C ALA A 56 2.07 11.66 11.37
N PHE A 57 1.59 11.32 10.17
CA PHE A 57 2.45 11.09 9.02
C PHE A 57 3.19 12.35 8.56
N ALA A 58 2.54 13.52 8.54
CA ALA A 58 3.21 14.79 8.22
C ALA A 58 4.39 15.05 9.17
N LEU A 59 4.19 14.85 10.48
CA LEU A 59 5.24 14.95 11.48
C LEU A 59 6.35 13.92 11.28
N ALA A 60 6.00 12.66 10.96
CA ALA A 60 6.97 11.62 10.69
C ALA A 60 7.87 11.95 9.48
N VAL A 61 7.31 12.53 8.41
CA VAL A 61 8.07 12.96 7.23
C VAL A 61 9.02 14.12 7.56
N ILE A 62 8.53 15.12 8.32
CA ILE A 62 9.38 16.24 8.78
C ILE A 62 10.51 15.71 9.70
N TRP A 63 10.18 14.79 10.60
CA TRP A 63 11.15 14.17 11.50
C TRP A 63 12.20 13.37 10.73
N ALA A 64 11.80 12.57 9.74
CA ALA A 64 12.70 11.82 8.87
C ALA A 64 13.65 12.76 8.10
N TYR A 65 13.14 13.88 7.59
CA TYR A 65 13.97 14.90 6.94
C TYR A 65 14.97 15.54 7.92
N ARG A 66 14.51 15.97 9.10
CA ARG A 66 15.40 16.51 10.14
C ARG A 66 16.47 15.49 10.51
N ARG A 67 16.08 14.24 10.73
CA ARG A 67 16.97 13.13 11.06
C ARG A 67 18.00 12.90 9.97
N PHE A 68 17.59 12.90 8.70
CA PHE A 68 18.45 12.77 7.53
C PHE A 68 19.48 13.90 7.45
N VAL A 69 19.05 15.15 7.61
CA VAL A 69 19.93 16.32 7.59
C VAL A 69 20.93 16.32 8.75
N VAL A 70 20.47 15.95 9.95
CA VAL A 70 21.33 15.78 11.14
C VAL A 70 22.37 14.68 10.89
N LEU A 71 21.97 13.57 10.27
CA LEU A 71 22.87 12.50 9.85
C LEU A 71 23.94 12.98 8.87
N GLU A 72 23.55 13.73 7.83
CA GLU A 72 24.50 14.24 6.83
C GLU A 72 25.45 15.31 7.39
N ASN A 73 25.01 16.11 8.37
CA ASN A 73 25.80 17.24 8.88
C ASN A 73 26.77 16.87 10.01
N ASN A 74 26.53 15.80 10.78
CA ASN A 74 27.36 15.43 11.92
C ASN A 74 27.77 13.94 11.89
N PRO A 75 28.98 13.60 11.41
CA PRO A 75 29.48 12.22 11.46
C PRO A 75 29.61 11.67 12.89
N ASP A 76 29.75 12.55 13.89
CA ASP A 76 29.81 12.16 15.31
C ASP A 76 28.44 11.80 15.89
N GLU A 77 27.34 12.42 15.41
CA GLU A 77 25.98 12.02 15.80
C GLU A 77 25.53 10.74 15.11
N GLN A 78 26.03 10.46 13.89
CA GLN A 78 25.92 9.14 13.27
C GLN A 78 26.49 8.04 14.17
N ARG A 79 27.69 8.25 14.70
CA ARG A 79 28.37 7.26 15.55
C ARG A 79 27.66 7.06 16.89
N LYS A 80 27.13 8.12 17.50
CA LYS A 80 26.35 8.04 18.75
C LYS A 80 25.02 7.32 18.56
N ILE A 81 24.26 7.65 17.52
CA ILE A 81 22.95 7.02 17.31
C ILE A 81 23.08 5.60 16.76
N ALA A 82 24.12 5.29 15.98
CA ALA A 82 24.47 3.92 15.62
C ALA A 82 24.89 3.10 16.85
N HIS A 83 25.61 3.70 17.80
CA HIS A 83 25.97 3.08 19.07
C HIS A 83 24.73 2.80 19.94
N ASP A 84 23.83 3.76 20.07
CA ASP A 84 22.58 3.61 20.83
C ASP A 84 21.60 2.60 20.18
N ALA A 85 21.50 2.58 18.85
CA ALA A 85 20.71 1.60 18.12
C ALA A 85 21.27 0.17 18.24
N LYS A 86 22.60 0.03 18.36
CA LYS A 86 23.25 -1.26 18.61
C LYS A 86 22.86 -1.84 19.97
N GLY A 87 22.56 -1.01 20.97
CA GLY A 87 22.10 -1.43 22.29
C GLY A 87 20.65 -1.90 22.36
N ALA A 88 19.80 -1.52 21.39
CA ALA A 88 18.38 -1.89 21.38
C ALA A 88 18.03 -3.15 20.56
N THR A 89 19.02 -3.73 19.85
CA THR A 89 18.81 -4.91 18.98
C THR A 89 19.25 -6.22 19.64
N GLU A 90 19.85 -6.18 20.83
CA GLU A 90 20.15 -7.39 21.61
C GLU A 90 18.90 -7.82 22.40
N ILE A 91 18.21 -8.84 21.89
CA ILE A 91 17.20 -9.58 22.64
C ILE A 91 17.96 -10.54 23.58
N PRO A 92 17.90 -10.39 24.91
CA PRO A 92 18.55 -11.32 25.83
C PRO A 92 18.04 -12.73 25.56
N ALA A 93 18.95 -13.69 25.37
CA ALA A 93 18.67 -15.06 24.95
C ALA A 93 17.81 -15.91 25.93
N GLY A 94 17.23 -15.29 26.96
CA GLY A 94 16.38 -15.93 27.98
C GLY A 94 15.02 -15.25 28.19
N ILE A 95 14.61 -14.28 27.35
CA ILE A 95 13.30 -13.59 27.47
C ILE A 95 12.21 -14.22 26.59
N LEU A 96 12.55 -15.22 25.77
CA LEU A 96 11.57 -15.95 24.98
C LEU A 96 11.22 -17.26 25.69
N PRO A 97 10.01 -17.42 26.26
CA PRO A 97 9.46 -18.74 26.57
C PRO A 97 9.48 -19.61 25.30
N ASP A 98 9.69 -20.92 25.46
CA ASP A 98 9.63 -21.90 24.36
C ASP A 98 8.43 -21.58 23.46
N ARG A 99 8.70 -21.30 22.18
CA ARG A 99 7.70 -20.89 21.20
C ARG A 99 6.60 -21.96 21.16
N PRO A 100 5.38 -21.71 21.69
CA PRO A 100 4.24 -22.46 21.21
C PRO A 100 4.11 -22.09 19.73
N THR A 101 4.00 -23.12 18.89
CA THR A 101 3.89 -23.02 17.43
C THR A 101 2.93 -21.91 17.04
N THR A 102 3.48 -20.75 16.70
CA THR A 102 2.69 -19.58 16.35
C THR A 102 2.19 -19.83 14.94
N PRO A 103 0.88 -19.73 14.70
CA PRO A 103 0.32 -19.93 13.38
C PRO A 103 1.05 -19.06 12.35
N SER A 104 1.66 -19.71 11.34
CA SER A 104 2.27 -19.06 10.17
C SER A 104 1.25 -18.16 9.46
N ALA A 105 1.69 -17.30 8.52
CA ALA A 105 0.79 -16.47 7.70
C ALA A 105 -0.32 -17.30 6.99
N SER A 106 -0.08 -18.59 6.72
CA SER A 106 -1.11 -19.54 6.24
C SER A 106 -2.28 -19.76 7.19
N SER A 107 -2.10 -19.52 8.49
CA SER A 107 -3.11 -19.69 9.54
C SER A 107 -3.76 -18.38 9.98
N LEU A 108 -3.28 -17.23 9.45
CA LEU A 108 -4.05 -15.98 9.35
C LEU A 108 -5.02 -15.99 8.17
N ARG A 109 -4.98 -17.01 7.30
CA ARG A 109 -6.08 -17.29 6.40
C ARG A 109 -7.23 -17.81 7.25
N SER A 110 -8.09 -16.89 7.68
CA SER A 110 -9.40 -17.24 8.22
C SER A 110 -10.02 -18.26 7.27
N THR A 111 -10.33 -19.46 7.77
CA THR A 111 -11.36 -20.29 7.15
C THR A 111 -12.57 -19.38 6.97
N PRO A 112 -13.04 -19.15 5.73
CA PRO A 112 -14.23 -18.35 5.52
C PRO A 112 -15.33 -18.85 6.45
N SER A 113 -15.95 -17.95 7.20
CA SER A 113 -17.14 -18.35 7.95
C SER A 113 -18.20 -18.78 6.95
N ALA A 114 -19.02 -19.79 7.26
CA ALA A 114 -20.11 -20.22 6.38
C ALA A 114 -21.02 -19.05 5.95
N ASN A 115 -21.09 -17.98 6.75
CA ASN A 115 -21.80 -16.74 6.44
C ASN A 115 -21.08 -15.88 5.38
N GLU A 116 -19.75 -15.81 5.40
CA GLU A 116 -18.94 -15.08 4.40
C GLU A 116 -19.02 -15.80 3.05
N ASP A 117 -18.97 -17.13 3.05
CA ASP A 117 -19.18 -17.97 1.85
C ASP A 117 -20.57 -17.75 1.25
N SER A 118 -21.62 -17.68 2.07
CA SER A 118 -22.99 -17.39 1.60
C SER A 118 -23.08 -16.01 0.95
N THR A 119 -22.49 -14.99 1.58
CA THR A 119 -22.54 -13.61 1.08
C THR A 119 -21.79 -13.47 -0.25
N LEU A 120 -20.62 -14.09 -0.38
CA LEU A 120 -19.85 -14.14 -1.63
C LEU A 120 -20.61 -14.89 -2.74
N ALA A 121 -21.30 -15.98 -2.40
CA ALA A 121 -22.11 -16.73 -3.37
C ALA A 121 -23.29 -15.91 -3.91
N ASP A 122 -23.96 -15.11 -3.07
CA ASP A 122 -25.03 -14.21 -3.49
C ASP A 122 -24.50 -13.07 -4.37
N TYR A 123 -23.35 -12.47 -4.02
CA TYR A 123 -22.70 -11.45 -4.85
C TYR A 123 -22.27 -11.98 -6.22
N ASN A 124 -21.65 -13.16 -6.26
CA ASN A 124 -21.27 -13.81 -7.51
C ASN A 124 -22.47 -14.15 -8.39
N ARG A 125 -23.61 -14.56 -7.78
CA ARG A 125 -24.88 -14.74 -8.51
C ARG A 125 -25.37 -13.43 -9.10
N TYR A 126 -25.33 -12.34 -8.34
CA TYR A 126 -25.72 -11.01 -8.82
C TYR A 126 -24.86 -10.55 -10.01
N LEU A 127 -23.52 -10.69 -9.92
CA LEU A 127 -22.62 -10.36 -11.03
C LEU A 127 -22.88 -11.21 -12.28
N ALA A 128 -23.18 -12.50 -12.11
CA ALA A 128 -23.51 -13.37 -13.21
C ALA A 128 -24.83 -12.97 -13.89
N ASP A 129 -25.83 -12.53 -13.14
CA ASP A 129 -27.11 -12.03 -13.67
C ASP A 129 -26.95 -10.69 -14.38
N LEU A 130 -26.14 -9.78 -13.84
CA LEU A 130 -25.81 -8.52 -14.50
C LEU A 130 -25.05 -8.77 -15.82
N GLY A 131 -24.07 -9.70 -15.80
CA GLY A 131 -23.34 -10.11 -16.99
C GLY A 131 -24.24 -10.75 -18.05
N ARG A 132 -25.20 -11.59 -17.64
CA ARG A 132 -26.21 -12.17 -18.53
C ARG A 132 -27.14 -11.11 -19.11
N SER A 133 -27.54 -10.12 -18.31
CA SER A 133 -28.38 -9.01 -18.75
C SER A 133 -27.66 -8.13 -19.79
N TYR A 134 -26.38 -7.81 -19.55
CA TYR A 134 -25.56 -7.08 -20.50
C TYR A 134 -25.28 -7.89 -21.77
N ALA A 135 -25.06 -9.20 -21.65
CA ALA A 135 -24.88 -10.10 -22.79
C ALA A 135 -26.17 -10.27 -23.62
N ALA A 136 -27.33 -10.31 -22.98
CA ALA A 136 -28.63 -10.38 -23.65
C ALA A 136 -28.97 -9.07 -24.38
N ASP A 137 -28.66 -7.92 -23.76
CA ASP A 137 -28.87 -6.59 -24.35
C ASP A 137 -27.90 -6.34 -25.52
N SER A 138 -26.61 -6.66 -25.34
CA SER A 138 -25.61 -6.59 -26.42
C SER A 138 -25.82 -7.63 -27.53
N GLY A 139 -26.41 -8.79 -27.22
CA GLY A 139 -26.82 -9.80 -28.19
C GLY A 139 -28.07 -9.42 -28.99
N SER A 140 -28.94 -8.56 -28.46
CA SER A 140 -30.07 -7.98 -29.19
C SER A 140 -29.64 -6.89 -30.17
N ALA A 141 -28.52 -6.22 -29.88
CA ALA A 141 -27.94 -5.20 -30.75
C ALA A 141 -27.04 -5.75 -31.88
N SER A 142 -26.66 -7.03 -31.85
CA SER A 142 -25.74 -7.63 -32.84
C SER A 142 -26.35 -8.83 -33.57
N GLY A 143 -27.41 -8.56 -34.33
CA GLY A 143 -27.87 -9.44 -35.39
C GLY A 143 -27.04 -9.26 -36.67
N ALA A 144 -25.80 -9.77 -36.69
CA ALA A 144 -25.02 -10.02 -37.92
C ALA A 144 -23.82 -10.94 -37.62
N GLY A 145 -23.79 -12.15 -38.19
CA GLY A 145 -22.70 -13.13 -38.06
C GLY A 145 -21.40 -12.74 -38.81
N PRO A 146 -20.42 -13.65 -39.05
CA PRO A 146 -20.57 -15.11 -39.14
C PRO A 146 -19.45 -15.98 -38.48
N THR A 147 -19.81 -17.27 -38.29
CA THR A 147 -18.98 -18.48 -38.42
C THR A 147 -17.56 -18.50 -37.83
N SER A 148 -17.42 -19.06 -36.63
CA SER A 148 -16.17 -19.74 -36.25
C SER A 148 -16.07 -21.05 -37.01
N GLU A 149 -15.40 -20.97 -38.15
CA GLU A 149 -14.81 -22.08 -38.89
C GLU A 149 -13.95 -22.90 -37.91
N SER A 150 -14.41 -24.11 -37.60
CA SER A 150 -13.66 -25.08 -36.82
C SER A 150 -12.52 -25.60 -37.69
N THR A 151 -11.38 -24.90 -37.67
CA THR A 151 -10.10 -25.44 -38.13
C THR A 151 -9.74 -26.65 -37.27
N SER A 152 -10.12 -27.82 -37.77
CA SER A 152 -9.59 -29.10 -37.35
C SER A 152 -8.12 -29.16 -37.76
N GLU A 153 -7.20 -28.88 -36.85
CA GLU A 153 -5.79 -29.16 -37.07
C GLU A 153 -5.16 -29.83 -35.85
N SER A 154 -5.04 -31.15 -35.98
CA SER A 154 -3.84 -31.91 -35.67
C SER A 154 -3.22 -31.77 -34.28
N SER A 155 -3.72 -32.55 -33.33
CA SER A 155 -2.89 -33.12 -32.26
C SER A 155 -3.58 -34.35 -31.63
N SER A 156 -3.59 -35.45 -32.36
CA SER A 156 -3.88 -36.78 -31.80
C SER A 156 -2.88 -37.76 -32.39
N GLU A 157 -1.62 -37.48 -32.05
CA GLU A 157 -0.55 -38.45 -32.04
C GLU A 157 -0.67 -39.24 -30.74
N ASP A 158 -0.45 -40.55 -30.82
CA ASP A 158 -0.18 -41.44 -29.70
C ASP A 158 -1.36 -42.04 -28.92
N GLN A 159 -2.24 -42.76 -29.64
CA GLN A 159 -2.87 -43.92 -29.03
C GLN A 159 -3.16 -45.04 -30.03
N ARG A 160 -2.28 -46.06 -29.98
CA ARG A 160 -2.51 -47.48 -30.33
C ARG A 160 -2.12 -47.94 -31.75
N ARG A 161 -0.89 -48.49 -31.77
CA ARG A 161 -0.39 -49.61 -32.60
C ARG A 161 0.01 -49.35 -34.05
#